data_AF-W0DHY2-F1
#
_entry.id   AF-W0DHY2-F1
#
_cell.length_a   1.000
_cell.length_b   1.000
_cell.length_c   1.000
_cell.angle_alpha   90.00
_cell.angle_beta   90.00
_cell.angle_gamma   90.00
#
_symmetry.space_group_name_H-M   'P 1'
#
loop_
_entity.id
_entity.type
_entity.pdbx_description
1 polymer ?
#
loop_
_entity_poly.entity_id
_entity_poly.type
_entity_poly.pdbx_seq_one_letter_code
_entity_poly.pdbx_strand_id
1 'polypeptide(L)'
;MRDLENRARIIENTVLKRVSSLGLYIDRLKPIPIPIPTDVKEFSLLPHVGDLEGSNTFLFVLTDASKLDDELYLDIKRDLLEFDIQSQVIYYRTNVGDRYVACNLMLGLLGKTGNYPYFLKDSSNKVFVGIDLSRKARSSNKGIVHAVGTAIIVDTSDGGTITYKNINVPAGGEAVEKAYVKSLANMLYKYKDKFIVIHRDGRMGVDELNAYVEVFSKQFGRENFALVSIIKSGTPRILQINSNIVGNPPKGCAILLSEREAVISTYEVKESFGTHIPLRIKVLYGDYPLNEAIEDVLRLTLLNFSSFTLNKLPATVAFADRIAWYNLHGIGPEDTDGNLFFL
;
A
#
# COMPACT_ATOMS: atom_id res chain seq x y z
N MET A 1 -22.93 18.04 15.64
CA MET A 1 -24.01 17.68 14.68
C MET A 1 -24.11 18.66 13.51
N ARG A 2 -24.45 19.95 13.70
CA ARG A 2 -24.56 20.94 12.59
C ARG A 2 -23.25 21.12 11.78
N ASP A 3 -22.09 20.97 12.40
CA ASP A 3 -20.79 21.00 11.70
C ASP A 3 -20.58 19.77 10.79
N LEU A 4 -20.83 18.56 11.31
CA LEU A 4 -20.75 17.31 10.54
C LEU A 4 -21.66 17.31 9.32
N GLU A 5 -22.90 17.81 9.45
CA GLU A 5 -23.84 17.97 8.34
C GLU A 5 -23.30 18.93 7.27
N ASN A 6 -22.72 20.06 7.68
CA ASN A 6 -22.08 20.99 6.76
C ASN A 6 -20.88 20.35 6.03
N ARG A 7 -20.03 19.63 6.76
CA ARG A 7 -18.88 18.92 6.18
C ARG A 7 -19.31 17.83 5.20
N ALA A 8 -20.35 17.06 5.53
CA ALA A 8 -20.94 16.07 4.63
C ALA A 8 -21.46 16.71 3.34
N ARG A 9 -22.19 17.83 3.45
CA ARG A 9 -22.67 18.61 2.30
C ARG A 9 -21.53 19.16 1.45
N ILE A 10 -20.42 19.56 2.06
CA ILE A 10 -19.23 19.99 1.30
C ILE A 10 -18.68 18.82 0.49
N ILE A 11 -18.47 17.66 1.11
CA ILE A 11 -17.97 16.45 0.43
C ILE A 11 -18.89 16.03 -0.72
N GLU A 12 -20.21 16.05 -0.51
CA GLU A 12 -21.17 15.76 -1.56
C GLU A 12 -20.96 16.67 -2.78
N ASN A 13 -20.80 17.97 -2.55
CA ASN A 13 -20.69 18.95 -3.63
C ASN A 13 -19.31 18.98 -4.30
N THR A 14 -18.23 18.77 -3.54
CA THR A 14 -16.85 18.93 -4.06
C THR A 14 -16.22 17.61 -4.49
N VAL A 15 -16.62 16.49 -3.90
CA VAL A 15 -16.08 15.14 -4.18
C VAL A 15 -17.07 14.35 -5.02
N LEU A 16 -18.27 14.08 -4.50
CA LEU A 16 -19.20 13.12 -5.10
C LEU A 16 -19.76 13.60 -6.45
N LYS A 17 -20.23 14.85 -6.52
CA LYS A 17 -20.68 15.45 -7.79
C LYS A 17 -19.56 15.50 -8.83
N ARG A 18 -18.31 15.71 -8.38
CA ARG A 18 -17.17 15.79 -9.29
C ARG A 18 -16.83 14.43 -9.87
N VAL A 19 -16.72 13.37 -9.06
CA VAL A 19 -16.48 12.01 -9.58
C VAL A 19 -17.65 11.53 -10.44
N SER A 20 -18.88 11.91 -10.10
CA SER A 20 -20.05 11.62 -10.93
C SER A 20 -19.95 12.27 -12.31
N SER A 21 -19.51 13.53 -12.37
CA SER A 21 -19.27 14.22 -13.64
C SER A 21 -18.14 13.60 -14.48
N LEU A 22 -17.28 12.79 -13.86
CA LEU A 22 -16.20 12.05 -14.52
C LEU A 22 -16.63 10.63 -14.96
N GLY A 23 -17.90 10.27 -14.76
CA GLY A 23 -18.47 9.00 -15.22
C GLY A 23 -18.68 7.94 -14.13
N LEU A 24 -18.35 8.23 -12.86
CA LEU A 24 -18.65 7.30 -11.76
C LEU A 24 -20.14 7.40 -11.38
N TYR A 25 -20.92 6.37 -11.66
CA TYR A 25 -22.32 6.33 -11.26
C TYR A 25 -22.46 6.07 -9.75
N ILE A 26 -23.22 6.93 -9.05
CA ILE A 26 -23.49 6.81 -7.61
C ILE A 26 -24.99 6.63 -7.44
N ASP A 27 -25.42 5.40 -7.16
CA ASP A 27 -26.83 5.02 -7.04
C ASP A 27 -27.53 5.74 -5.89
N ARG A 28 -26.85 5.85 -4.75
CA ARG A 28 -27.42 6.40 -3.52
C ARG A 28 -26.38 7.08 -2.67
N LEU A 29 -26.74 8.25 -2.16
CA LEU A 29 -26.05 8.93 -1.07
C LEU A 29 -26.97 8.93 0.15
N LYS A 30 -26.50 8.35 1.26
CA LYS A 30 -27.25 8.31 2.52
C LYS A 30 -26.35 8.75 3.68
N PRO A 31 -26.64 9.87 4.36
CA PRO A 31 -25.97 10.17 5.62
C PRO A 31 -26.43 9.18 6.70
N ILE A 32 -25.47 8.63 7.44
CA ILE A 32 -25.73 7.73 8.57
C ILE A 32 -25.17 8.42 9.83
N PRO A 33 -26.01 9.12 10.62
CA PRO A 33 -25.55 9.74 11.85
C PRO A 33 -25.31 8.65 12.89
N ILE A 34 -24.07 8.58 13.39
CA ILE A 34 -23.68 7.63 14.43
C ILE A 34 -23.22 8.44 15.65
N PRO A 35 -23.93 8.36 16.78
CA PRO A 35 -23.45 8.95 18.01
C PRO A 35 -22.26 8.12 18.49
N ILE A 36 -21.06 8.70 18.53
CA ILE A 36 -19.90 8.08 19.20
C ILE A 36 -20.02 8.46 20.67
N PRO A 37 -20.34 7.52 21.58
CA PRO A 37 -20.46 7.84 23.00
C PRO A 37 -19.10 8.25 23.55
N THR A 38 -19.04 9.30 24.36
CA THR A 38 -17.78 9.74 25.00
C THR A 38 -17.31 8.80 26.12
N ASP A 39 -18.21 7.96 26.63
CA ASP A 39 -18.03 7.27 27.92
C ASP A 39 -18.12 5.73 27.81
N VAL A 40 -18.21 5.18 26.59
CA VAL A 40 -18.36 3.73 26.39
C VAL A 40 -17.01 3.11 26.05
N LYS A 41 -16.66 2.04 26.77
CA LYS A 41 -15.40 1.29 26.58
C LYS A 41 -15.33 0.50 25.28
N GLU A 42 -16.48 0.19 24.68
CA GLU A 42 -16.61 -0.57 23.44
C GLU A 42 -17.52 0.18 22.46
N PHE A 43 -16.98 0.56 21.30
CA PHE A 43 -17.73 1.21 20.23
C PHE A 43 -17.79 0.27 19.03
N SER A 44 -18.99 0.07 18.46
CA SER A 44 -19.15 -0.71 17.24
C SER A 44 -20.06 0.02 16.25
N LEU A 45 -19.65 -0.01 14.98
CA LEU A 45 -20.42 0.52 13.86
C LEU A 45 -21.48 -0.47 13.36
N LEU A 46 -21.34 -1.76 13.70
CA LEU A 46 -22.16 -2.86 13.18
C LEU A 46 -23.67 -2.61 13.24
N PRO A 47 -24.26 -2.11 14.34
CA PRO A 47 -25.70 -1.87 14.41
C PRO A 47 -26.21 -0.82 13.41
N HIS A 48 -25.31 0.00 12.85
CA HIS A 48 -25.65 1.10 11.94
C HIS A 48 -25.36 0.78 10.47
N VAL A 49 -24.49 -0.20 10.20
CA VAL A 49 -24.02 -0.54 8.83
C VAL A 49 -24.38 -1.96 8.40
N GLY A 50 -24.90 -2.81 9.28
CA GLY A 50 -25.15 -4.22 8.98
C GLY A 50 -26.13 -4.50 7.84
N ASP A 51 -27.00 -3.53 7.51
CA ASP A 51 -27.95 -3.63 6.38
C ASP A 51 -27.39 -3.12 5.04
N LEU A 52 -26.13 -2.68 4.99
CA LEU A 52 -25.50 -2.17 3.76
C LEU A 52 -24.89 -3.33 2.95
N GLU A 53 -25.12 -3.34 1.63
CA GLU A 53 -24.45 -4.28 0.73
C GLU A 53 -22.98 -3.88 0.53
N GLY A 54 -22.05 -4.71 1.00
CA GLY A 54 -20.62 -4.42 1.10
C GLY A 54 -19.89 -4.02 -0.18
N SER A 55 -19.88 -4.93 -1.15
CA SER A 55 -18.97 -4.90 -2.31
C SER A 55 -19.02 -3.63 -3.18
N ASN A 56 -20.11 -2.87 -3.13
CA ASN A 56 -20.29 -1.62 -3.89
C ASN A 56 -20.52 -0.38 -2.99
N THR A 57 -20.31 -0.50 -1.68
CA THR A 57 -20.53 0.59 -0.72
C THR A 57 -19.21 1.23 -0.31
N PHE A 58 -19.18 2.57 -0.35
CA PHE A 58 -18.08 3.37 0.18
C PHE A 58 -18.58 4.36 1.23
N LEU A 59 -17.92 4.40 2.39
CA LEU A 59 -18.27 5.31 3.49
C LEU A 59 -17.19 6.35 3.76
N PHE A 60 -17.58 7.63 3.70
CA PHE A 60 -16.84 8.71 4.35
C PHE A 60 -17.23 8.78 5.82
N VAL A 61 -16.31 8.40 6.71
CA VAL A 61 -16.54 8.42 8.16
C VAL A 61 -16.05 9.75 8.70
N LEU A 62 -16.99 10.68 8.93
CA LEU A 62 -16.70 11.99 9.51
C LEU A 62 -16.69 11.89 11.05
N THR A 63 -15.64 12.42 11.67
CA THR A 63 -15.53 12.49 13.14
C THR A 63 -15.23 13.92 13.60
N ASP A 64 -15.68 14.23 14.82
CA ASP A 64 -15.37 15.45 15.56
C ASP A 64 -14.03 15.33 16.32
N ALA A 65 -13.39 14.16 16.32
CA ALA A 65 -12.07 13.97 16.90
C ALA A 65 -10.98 14.59 16.01
N SER A 66 -9.98 15.23 16.63
CA SER A 66 -8.80 15.77 15.93
C SER A 66 -7.88 14.65 15.42
N LYS A 67 -7.83 13.55 16.15
CA LYS A 67 -7.24 12.26 15.80
C LYS A 67 -7.92 11.20 16.68
N LEU A 68 -8.23 10.04 16.11
CA LEU A 68 -8.60 8.86 16.91
C LEU A 68 -7.32 8.21 17.44
N ASP A 69 -7.39 7.57 18.60
CA ASP A 69 -6.37 6.59 18.97
C ASP A 69 -6.39 5.41 17.98
N ASP A 70 -5.31 4.63 17.98
CA ASP A 70 -5.12 3.59 16.99
C ASP A 70 -6.12 2.43 17.21
N GLU A 71 -6.52 2.12 18.46
CA GLU A 71 -7.49 1.06 18.77
C GLU A 71 -8.87 1.39 18.19
N LEU A 72 -9.39 2.59 18.47
CA LEU A 72 -10.70 3.02 17.95
C LEU A 72 -10.70 3.16 16.42
N TYR A 73 -9.59 3.61 15.82
CA TYR A 73 -9.45 3.62 14.36
C TYR A 73 -9.50 2.19 13.78
N LEU A 74 -8.82 1.26 14.43
CA LEU A 74 -8.79 -0.15 14.03
C LEU A 74 -10.14 -0.83 14.21
N ASP A 75 -10.86 -0.56 15.30
CA ASP A 75 -12.20 -1.09 15.54
C ASP A 75 -13.18 -0.63 14.45
N ILE A 76 -13.18 0.67 14.12
CA ILE A 76 -13.96 1.21 12.99
C ILE A 76 -13.63 0.48 11.68
N LYS A 77 -12.33 0.24 11.42
CA LYS A 77 -11.90 -0.42 10.20
C LYS A 77 -12.31 -1.89 10.18
N ARG A 78 -12.20 -2.60 11.31
CA ARG A 78 -12.59 -4.00 11.46
C ARG A 78 -14.08 -4.19 11.15
N ASP A 79 -14.93 -3.41 11.81
CA ASP A 79 -16.39 -3.50 11.66
C ASP A 79 -16.84 -3.26 10.22
N LEU A 80 -16.20 -2.33 9.50
CA LEU A 80 -16.54 -2.04 8.12
C LEU A 80 -16.02 -3.12 7.15
N LEU A 81 -14.83 -3.65 7.42
CA LEU A 81 -14.21 -4.69 6.58
C LEU A 81 -14.89 -6.05 6.73
N GLU A 82 -15.45 -6.37 7.89
CA GLU A 82 -16.30 -7.55 8.09
C GLU A 82 -17.50 -7.59 7.12
N PHE A 83 -17.95 -6.41 6.68
CA PHE A 83 -19.05 -6.25 5.73
C PHE A 83 -18.56 -5.90 4.31
N ASP A 84 -17.27 -6.04 4.01
CA ASP A 84 -16.67 -5.68 2.70
C ASP A 84 -16.88 -4.20 2.31
N ILE A 85 -17.06 -3.32 3.31
CA ILE A 85 -17.32 -1.88 3.08
C ILE A 85 -16.01 -1.09 3.08
N GLN A 86 -15.75 -0.43 1.95
CA GLN A 86 -14.63 0.49 1.83
C GLN A 86 -14.89 1.79 2.57
N SER A 87 -13.85 2.36 3.18
CA SER A 87 -14.04 3.57 3.99
C SER A 87 -12.86 4.54 4.02
N GLN A 88 -13.19 5.81 4.23
CA GLN A 88 -12.22 6.87 4.48
C GLN A 88 -12.61 7.67 5.73
N VAL A 89 -11.80 7.55 6.78
CA VAL A 89 -11.97 8.34 8.01
C VAL A 89 -11.47 9.77 7.77
N ILE A 90 -12.25 10.76 8.18
CA ILE A 90 -11.98 12.19 8.01
C ILE A 90 -12.08 12.90 9.37
N TYR A 91 -10.93 13.21 9.95
CA TYR A 91 -10.81 13.91 11.23
C TYR A 91 -11.32 15.35 11.18
N TYR A 92 -11.70 15.89 12.33
CA TYR A 92 -12.19 17.27 12.47
C TYR A 92 -11.21 18.33 11.94
N ARG A 93 -9.92 18.12 12.17
CA ARG A 93 -8.85 19.03 11.69
C ARG A 93 -8.74 19.10 10.17
N THR A 94 -9.36 18.18 9.43
CA THR A 94 -9.31 18.15 7.97
C THR A 94 -10.28 19.17 7.38
N ASN A 95 -9.75 20.22 6.76
CA ASN A 95 -10.56 21.21 6.06
C ASN A 95 -11.11 20.63 4.74
N VAL A 96 -12.30 20.04 4.79
CA VAL A 96 -12.97 19.44 3.61
C VAL A 96 -13.34 20.44 2.52
N GLY A 97 -13.33 21.75 2.82
CA GLY A 97 -13.53 22.81 1.84
C GLY A 97 -12.27 23.17 1.05
N ASP A 98 -11.09 22.71 1.48
CA ASP A 98 -9.85 22.91 0.75
C ASP A 98 -9.84 22.05 -0.53
N ARG A 99 -9.46 22.66 -1.66
CA ARG A 99 -9.47 22.00 -2.97
C ARG A 99 -8.53 20.78 -3.04
N TYR A 100 -7.40 20.83 -2.35
CA TYR A 100 -6.43 19.74 -2.34
C TYR A 100 -6.91 18.58 -1.47
N VAL A 101 -7.59 18.89 -0.35
CA VAL A 101 -8.29 17.88 0.46
C VAL A 101 -9.39 17.20 -0.36
N ALA A 102 -10.24 17.96 -1.05
CA ALA A 102 -11.27 17.39 -1.91
C ALA A 102 -10.68 16.46 -2.98
N CYS A 103 -9.60 16.88 -3.66
CA CYS A 103 -8.90 16.04 -4.62
C CYS A 103 -8.33 14.75 -4.00
N ASN A 104 -7.72 14.80 -2.81
CA ASN A 104 -7.27 13.60 -2.10
C ASN A 104 -8.43 12.66 -1.75
N LEU A 105 -9.58 13.19 -1.33
CA LEU A 105 -10.76 12.38 -1.03
C LEU A 105 -11.32 11.72 -2.30
N MET A 106 -11.31 12.42 -3.43
CA MET A 106 -11.67 11.83 -4.74
C MET A 106 -10.74 10.68 -5.10
N LEU A 107 -9.42 10.88 -5.00
CA LEU A 107 -8.45 9.83 -5.32
C LEU A 107 -8.57 8.63 -4.37
N GLY A 108 -8.82 8.88 -3.08
CA GLY A 108 -9.06 7.83 -2.09
C GLY A 108 -10.33 7.02 -2.40
N LEU A 109 -11.44 7.68 -2.74
CA LEU A 109 -12.67 7.03 -3.17
C LEU A 109 -12.45 6.19 -4.44
N LEU A 110 -11.87 6.80 -5.47
CA LEU A 110 -11.60 6.16 -6.75
C LEU A 110 -10.68 4.95 -6.60
N GLY A 111 -9.56 5.11 -5.90
CA GLY A 111 -8.64 4.00 -5.62
C GLY A 111 -9.32 2.86 -4.88
N LYS A 112 -9.94 3.13 -3.73
CA LYS A 112 -10.56 2.09 -2.87
C LYS A 112 -11.71 1.33 -3.53
N THR A 113 -12.39 1.96 -4.49
CA THR A 113 -13.48 1.33 -5.25
C THR A 113 -13.00 0.66 -6.55
N GLY A 114 -11.69 0.57 -6.79
CA GLY A 114 -11.11 -0.04 -8.00
C GLY A 114 -11.23 0.84 -9.26
N ASN A 115 -11.72 2.07 -9.13
CA ASN A 115 -11.85 3.04 -10.22
C ASN A 115 -10.56 3.84 -10.39
N TYR A 116 -9.50 3.20 -10.87
CA TYR A 116 -8.17 3.78 -11.03
C TYR A 116 -8.19 5.17 -11.68
N PRO A 117 -7.72 6.24 -11.00
CA PRO A 117 -7.80 7.60 -11.52
C PRO A 117 -6.80 7.86 -12.65
N TYR A 118 -5.74 7.05 -12.75
CA TYR A 118 -4.71 7.14 -13.78
C TYR A 118 -3.86 5.85 -13.80
N PHE A 119 -3.16 5.65 -14.91
CA PHE A 119 -2.29 4.51 -15.17
C PHE A 119 -0.90 4.98 -15.62
N LEU A 120 0.10 4.09 -15.58
CA LEU A 120 1.39 4.40 -16.19
C LEU A 120 1.24 4.42 -17.72
N LYS A 121 1.80 5.44 -18.37
CA LYS A 121 1.72 5.58 -19.83
C LYS A 121 2.52 4.49 -20.56
N ASP A 122 3.73 4.22 -20.08
CA ASP A 122 4.65 3.30 -20.74
C ASP A 122 4.42 1.89 -20.20
N SER A 123 4.00 0.98 -21.08
CA SER A 123 3.90 -0.45 -20.78
C SER A 123 5.27 -1.12 -20.86
N SER A 124 5.52 -2.11 -20.02
CA SER A 124 6.68 -2.99 -20.11
C SER A 124 6.24 -4.45 -19.99
N ASN A 125 7.05 -5.40 -20.47
CA ASN A 125 6.78 -6.84 -20.27
C ASN A 125 7.13 -7.31 -18.84
N LYS A 126 6.98 -6.43 -17.86
CA LYS A 126 7.34 -6.69 -16.47
C LYS A 126 6.09 -6.90 -15.62
N VAL A 127 6.25 -7.68 -14.57
CA VAL A 127 5.31 -7.71 -13.46
C VAL A 127 6.08 -7.45 -12.18
N PHE A 128 5.64 -6.47 -11.41
CA PHE A 128 6.29 -6.13 -10.15
C PHE A 128 5.53 -6.77 -9.00
N VAL A 129 6.27 -7.38 -8.07
CA VAL A 129 5.70 -8.11 -6.95
C VAL A 129 6.30 -7.59 -5.65
N GLY A 130 5.55 -6.78 -4.91
CA GLY A 130 5.91 -6.37 -3.56
C GLY A 130 5.60 -7.44 -2.55
N ILE A 131 6.57 -7.79 -1.71
CA ILE A 131 6.41 -8.81 -0.68
C ILE A 131 6.72 -8.25 0.70
N ASP A 132 5.86 -8.61 1.66
CA ASP A 132 6.18 -8.50 3.07
C ASP A 132 5.74 -9.77 3.82
N LEU A 133 6.65 -10.29 4.64
CA LEU A 133 6.46 -11.53 5.39
C LEU A 133 6.30 -11.18 6.87
N SER A 134 5.05 -11.20 7.34
CA SER A 134 4.73 -11.02 8.75
C SER A 134 4.71 -12.38 9.45
N ARG A 135 5.54 -12.52 10.50
CA ARG A 135 5.54 -13.70 11.37
C ARG A 135 4.59 -13.43 12.54
N LYS A 136 3.51 -14.20 12.65
CA LYS A 136 2.62 -14.12 13.82
C LYS A 136 3.06 -15.16 14.85
N ALA A 137 3.68 -14.70 15.93
CA ALA A 137 3.92 -15.56 17.09
C ALA A 137 2.60 -15.75 17.84
N ARG A 138 2.15 -17.00 18.04
CA ARG A 138 1.00 -17.26 18.93
C ARG A 138 1.40 -16.98 20.38
N SER A 139 0.50 -16.35 21.13
CA SER A 139 0.66 -15.95 22.53
C SER A 139 0.70 -17.11 23.55
N SER A 140 0.63 -18.36 23.11
CA SER A 140 0.74 -19.53 23.97
C SER A 140 2.01 -20.32 23.66
N ASN A 141 2.87 -20.52 24.67
CA ASN A 141 4.06 -21.37 24.66
C ASN A 141 3.75 -22.77 24.09
N LYS A 142 3.91 -22.97 22.76
CA LYS A 142 4.26 -24.22 22.06
C LYS A 142 4.24 -24.02 20.52
N GLY A 143 5.42 -23.78 19.95
CA GLY A 143 5.92 -24.51 18.78
C GLY A 143 5.45 -24.20 17.35
N ILE A 144 4.42 -23.38 17.11
CA ILE A 144 3.90 -23.19 15.72
C ILE A 144 3.89 -21.70 15.35
N VAL A 145 4.83 -21.29 14.50
CA VAL A 145 4.86 -19.95 13.87
C VAL A 145 4.08 -20.03 12.57
N HIS A 146 2.91 -19.37 12.52
CA HIS A 146 2.24 -19.12 11.26
C HIS A 146 2.86 -17.88 10.61
N ALA A 147 3.28 -18.00 9.37
CA ALA A 147 3.70 -16.86 8.56
C ALA A 147 2.57 -16.51 7.59
N VAL A 148 2.17 -15.24 7.62
CA VAL A 148 1.26 -14.67 6.63
C VAL A 148 2.10 -13.71 5.82
N GLY A 149 2.29 -14.04 4.54
CA GLY A 149 2.93 -13.14 3.59
C GLY A 149 1.90 -12.42 2.76
N THR A 150 2.13 -11.14 2.49
CA THR A 150 1.32 -10.37 1.53
C THR A 150 2.13 -10.20 0.25
N ALA A 151 1.49 -10.43 -0.90
CA ALA A 151 2.02 -10.09 -2.20
C ALA A 151 1.15 -9.01 -2.86
N ILE A 152 1.79 -7.92 -3.31
CA ILE A 152 1.18 -6.87 -4.14
C ILE A 152 1.72 -7.03 -5.55
N ILE A 153 0.84 -7.28 -6.51
CA ILE A 153 1.21 -7.53 -7.90
C ILE A 153 0.79 -6.32 -8.74
N VAL A 154 1.74 -5.69 -9.42
CA VAL A 154 1.51 -4.61 -10.38
C VAL A 154 1.84 -5.12 -11.78
N ASP A 155 0.83 -5.23 -12.64
CA ASP A 155 0.99 -5.69 -14.03
C ASP A 155 1.07 -4.49 -14.99
N THR A 156 2.28 -4.14 -15.43
CA THR A 156 2.49 -2.97 -16.30
C THR A 156 2.07 -3.19 -17.75
N SER A 157 1.84 -4.42 -18.17
CA SER A 157 1.23 -4.69 -19.48
C SER A 157 -0.26 -4.37 -19.50
N ASP A 158 -0.90 -4.37 -18.33
CA ASP A 158 -2.30 -4.01 -18.12
C ASP A 158 -2.40 -2.63 -17.44
N GLY A 159 -1.69 -1.63 -17.98
CA GLY A 159 -1.70 -0.25 -17.47
C GLY A 159 -1.11 -0.03 -16.07
N GLY A 160 -0.64 -1.08 -15.40
CA GLY A 160 -0.25 -1.04 -13.99
C GLY A 160 -1.38 -1.40 -13.03
N THR A 161 -2.34 -2.22 -13.44
CA THR A 161 -3.35 -2.82 -12.55
C THR A 161 -2.67 -3.44 -11.33
N ILE A 162 -3.25 -3.21 -10.15
CA ILE A 162 -2.69 -3.64 -8.87
C ILE A 162 -3.64 -4.62 -8.21
N THR A 163 -3.12 -5.78 -7.85
CA THR A 163 -3.86 -6.81 -7.12
C THR A 163 -3.08 -7.19 -5.88
N TYR A 164 -3.77 -7.65 -4.84
CA TYR A 164 -3.10 -8.21 -3.67
C TYR A 164 -3.51 -9.67 -3.47
N LYS A 165 -2.62 -10.41 -2.82
CA LYS A 165 -2.80 -11.82 -2.50
C LYS A 165 -2.22 -12.09 -1.11
N ASN A 166 -2.99 -12.72 -0.25
CA ASN A 166 -2.50 -13.27 1.02
C ASN A 166 -1.95 -14.67 0.77
N ILE A 167 -0.80 -14.97 1.37
CA ILE A 167 -0.12 -16.27 1.26
C ILE A 167 0.02 -16.83 2.66
N ASN A 168 -0.84 -17.80 2.96
CA ASN A 168 -0.82 -18.54 4.22
C ASN A 168 0.07 -19.77 4.07
N VAL A 169 1.08 -19.87 4.93
CA VAL A 169 2.01 -21.00 4.92
C VAL A 169 1.84 -21.80 6.21
N PRO A 170 1.45 -23.09 6.13
CA PRO A 170 1.41 -23.97 7.29
C PRO A 170 2.81 -24.17 7.85
N ALA A 171 2.94 -24.27 9.18
CA ALA A 171 4.19 -24.69 9.79
C ALA A 171 4.35 -26.21 9.64
N GLY A 172 5.31 -26.68 8.83
CA GLY A 172 5.62 -28.10 8.74
C GLY A 172 6.76 -28.45 7.79
N GLY A 173 7.80 -29.12 8.30
CA GLY A 173 8.83 -29.88 7.56
C GLY A 173 9.83 -29.10 6.70
N GLU A 174 9.38 -28.13 5.91
CA GLU A 174 10.20 -27.25 5.07
C GLU A 174 10.46 -25.91 5.78
N ALA A 175 11.60 -25.27 5.50
CA ALA A 175 11.86 -23.91 5.99
C ALA A 175 10.72 -22.99 5.54
N VAL A 176 10.17 -22.20 6.46
CA VAL A 176 8.99 -21.34 6.23
C VAL A 176 9.19 -20.44 5.01
N GLU A 177 10.40 -19.94 4.81
CA GLU A 177 10.82 -19.13 3.67
C GLU A 177 10.61 -19.89 2.36
N LYS A 178 11.06 -21.14 2.26
CA LYS A 178 10.98 -21.92 1.02
C LYS A 178 9.54 -22.32 0.69
N ALA A 179 8.74 -22.65 1.69
CA ALA A 179 7.32 -22.94 1.51
C ALA A 179 6.55 -21.68 1.04
N TYR A 180 6.83 -20.51 1.62
CA TYR A 180 6.29 -19.23 1.17
C TYR A 180 6.66 -18.94 -0.29
N VAL A 181 7.95 -19.05 -0.63
CA VAL A 181 8.46 -18.78 -1.98
C VAL A 181 7.81 -19.72 -3.01
N LYS A 182 7.63 -21.01 -2.69
CA LYS A 182 6.92 -21.96 -3.56
C LYS A 182 5.48 -21.55 -3.82
N SER A 183 4.76 -21.15 -2.76
CA SER A 183 3.38 -20.70 -2.89
C SER A 183 3.28 -19.45 -3.77
N LEU A 184 4.17 -18.48 -3.55
CA LEU A 184 4.26 -17.27 -4.37
C LEU A 184 4.60 -17.61 -5.84
N ALA A 185 5.58 -18.48 -6.09
CA ALA A 185 5.96 -18.86 -7.45
C ALA A 185 4.81 -19.55 -8.20
N ASN A 186 4.09 -20.46 -7.54
CA ASN A 186 2.89 -21.10 -8.10
C ASN A 186 1.81 -20.08 -8.49
N MET A 187 1.53 -19.13 -7.60
CA MET A 187 0.58 -18.05 -7.87
C MET A 187 1.00 -17.19 -9.08
N LEU A 188 2.31 -16.92 -9.21
CA LEU A 188 2.86 -16.09 -10.29
C LEU A 188 3.07 -16.86 -11.60
N TYR A 189 2.76 -18.17 -11.67
CA TYR A 189 2.97 -18.98 -12.87
C TYR A 189 2.20 -18.45 -14.10
N LYS A 190 1.07 -17.78 -13.90
CA LYS A 190 0.33 -17.08 -14.96
C LYS A 190 1.14 -15.96 -15.66
N TYR A 191 2.23 -15.51 -15.06
CA TYR A 191 3.14 -14.49 -15.59
C TYR A 191 4.47 -15.08 -16.07
N LYS A 192 4.54 -16.40 -16.34
CA LYS A 192 5.79 -17.08 -16.73
C LYS A 192 6.47 -16.53 -17.98
N ASP A 193 5.73 -15.86 -18.86
CA ASP A 193 6.23 -15.28 -20.10
C ASP A 193 6.61 -13.78 -19.93
N LYS A 194 6.55 -13.27 -18.70
CA LYS A 194 6.92 -11.90 -18.31
C LYS A 194 8.18 -11.90 -17.46
N PHE A 195 8.87 -10.76 -17.41
CA PHE A 195 9.98 -10.57 -16.48
C PHE A 195 9.46 -10.19 -15.09
N ILE A 196 9.71 -11.02 -14.09
CA ILE A 196 9.18 -10.83 -12.73
C ILE A 196 10.18 -10.05 -11.87
N VAL A 197 9.79 -8.86 -11.39
CA VAL A 197 10.62 -8.06 -10.47
C VAL A 197 10.05 -8.12 -9.07
N ILE A 198 10.75 -8.76 -8.14
CA ILE A 198 10.30 -8.89 -6.75
C ILE A 198 10.89 -7.77 -5.90
N HIS A 199 10.03 -6.97 -5.29
CA HIS A 199 10.38 -5.91 -4.34
C HIS A 199 10.19 -6.40 -2.90
N ARG A 200 11.29 -6.58 -2.16
CA ARG A 200 11.25 -6.91 -0.74
C ARG A 200 11.27 -5.66 0.12
N ASP A 201 10.30 -5.49 1.03
CA ASP A 201 10.38 -4.44 2.06
C ASP A 201 11.51 -4.75 3.05
N GLY A 202 12.56 -3.93 3.07
CA GLY A 202 13.70 -4.13 3.95
C GLY A 202 14.69 -5.17 3.46
N ARG A 203 15.54 -5.63 4.37
CA ARG A 203 16.67 -6.53 4.06
C ARG A 203 16.19 -7.97 3.89
N MET A 204 16.85 -8.70 2.99
CA MET A 204 16.61 -10.12 2.76
C MET A 204 17.73 -10.94 3.40
N GLY A 205 17.36 -11.99 4.15
CA GLY A 205 18.32 -12.94 4.71
C GLY A 205 18.93 -13.84 3.63
N VAL A 206 20.06 -14.48 3.94
CA VAL A 206 20.72 -15.39 2.97
C VAL A 206 19.83 -16.59 2.62
N ASP A 207 19.17 -17.17 3.61
CA ASP A 207 18.27 -18.32 3.41
C ASP A 207 17.03 -17.95 2.59
N GLU A 208 16.45 -16.78 2.86
CA GLU A 208 15.33 -16.23 2.08
C GLU A 208 15.75 -16.00 0.61
N LEU A 209 16.90 -15.35 0.39
CA LEU A 209 17.45 -15.12 -0.94
C LEU A 209 17.70 -16.43 -1.68
N ASN A 210 18.32 -17.41 -1.03
CA ASN A 210 18.59 -18.72 -1.62
C ASN A 210 17.30 -19.46 -1.99
N ALA A 211 16.27 -19.38 -1.16
CA ALA A 211 14.97 -19.96 -1.45
C ALA A 211 14.34 -19.34 -2.71
N TYR A 212 14.36 -18.00 -2.83
CA TYR A 212 13.90 -17.31 -4.05
C TYR A 212 14.68 -17.76 -5.27
N VAL A 213 16.02 -17.72 -5.19
CA VAL A 213 16.87 -18.10 -6.32
C VAL A 213 16.61 -19.55 -6.73
N GLU A 214 16.55 -20.49 -5.80
CA GLU A 214 16.31 -21.90 -6.12
C GLU A 214 14.95 -22.11 -6.80
N VAL A 215 13.87 -21.63 -6.18
CA VAL A 215 12.50 -21.89 -6.62
C VAL A 215 12.17 -21.15 -7.91
N PHE A 216 12.45 -19.85 -7.98
CA PHE A 216 12.12 -19.05 -9.17
C PHE A 216 12.98 -19.44 -10.37
N SER A 217 14.27 -19.74 -10.18
CA SER A 217 15.11 -20.20 -11.29
C SER A 217 14.59 -21.50 -11.89
N LYS A 218 14.08 -22.42 -11.05
CA LYS A 218 13.52 -23.69 -11.51
C LYS A 218 12.20 -23.50 -12.27
N GLN A 219 11.37 -22.57 -11.83
CA GLN A 219 10.01 -22.38 -12.35
C GLN A 219 9.93 -21.43 -13.54
N PHE A 220 10.79 -20.41 -13.57
CA PHE A 220 10.74 -19.32 -14.55
C PHE A 220 12.03 -19.19 -15.38
N GLY A 221 13.15 -19.77 -14.95
CA GLY A 221 14.47 -19.49 -15.54
C GLY A 221 15.21 -18.36 -14.79
N ARG A 222 16.54 -18.38 -14.82
CA ARG A 222 17.39 -17.44 -14.04
C ARG A 222 17.36 -16.01 -14.60
N GLU A 223 17.07 -15.91 -15.88
CA GLU A 223 17.06 -14.72 -16.70
C GLU A 223 15.70 -14.01 -16.73
N ASN A 224 14.65 -14.62 -16.14
CA ASN A 224 13.28 -14.11 -16.23
C ASN A 224 12.79 -13.47 -14.92
N PHE A 225 13.67 -13.28 -13.93
CA PHE A 225 13.31 -12.56 -12.71
C PHE A 225 14.47 -11.81 -12.07
N ALA A 226 14.12 -10.81 -11.27
CA ALA A 226 15.04 -10.04 -10.44
C ALA A 226 14.52 -9.90 -9.01
N LEU A 227 15.44 -9.74 -8.06
CA LEU A 227 15.13 -9.47 -6.66
C LEU A 227 15.73 -8.13 -6.26
N VAL A 228 14.89 -7.21 -5.77
CA VAL A 228 15.28 -5.88 -5.36
C VAL A 228 14.81 -5.62 -3.93
N SER A 229 15.74 -5.26 -3.05
CA SER A 229 15.45 -4.85 -1.68
C SER A 229 15.23 -3.34 -1.63
N ILE A 230 14.16 -2.92 -0.94
CA ILE A 230 13.76 -1.53 -0.76
C ILE A 230 13.83 -1.20 0.72
N ILE A 231 14.87 -0.46 1.14
CA ILE A 231 15.16 -0.21 2.55
C ILE A 231 14.72 1.21 2.92
N LYS A 232 13.76 1.30 3.86
CA LYS A 232 13.10 2.56 4.27
C LYS A 232 13.74 3.31 5.44
N SER A 233 14.60 2.65 6.22
CA SER A 233 15.23 3.18 7.44
C SER A 233 16.75 2.93 7.46
N GLY A 234 17.47 3.69 8.30
CA GLY A 234 18.93 3.59 8.41
C GLY A 234 19.69 4.01 7.14
N THR A 235 19.02 4.74 6.24
CA THR A 235 19.59 5.26 5.00
C THR A 235 20.25 6.62 5.25
N PRO A 236 21.47 6.87 4.74
CA PRO A 236 22.07 8.20 4.80
C PRO A 236 21.14 9.27 4.22
N ARG A 237 21.17 10.47 4.80
CA ARG A 237 20.50 11.64 4.24
C ARG A 237 21.23 12.08 2.97
N ILE A 238 20.49 12.55 1.98
CA ILE A 238 21.05 13.24 0.81
C ILE A 238 20.74 14.72 1.02
N LEU A 239 21.77 15.57 0.89
CA LEU A 239 21.64 17.02 0.92
C LEU A 239 22.20 17.57 -0.39
N GLN A 240 21.52 18.57 -0.94
CA GLN A 240 22.03 19.33 -2.06
C GLN A 240 22.63 20.63 -1.54
N ILE A 241 23.85 20.95 -1.99
CA ILE A 241 24.51 22.21 -1.68
C ILE A 241 24.58 23.01 -2.98
N ASN A 242 23.82 24.10 -3.05
CA ASN A 242 23.84 25.05 -4.15
C ASN A 242 24.43 26.37 -3.64
N SER A 243 25.67 26.66 -4.04
CA SER A 243 26.47 27.76 -3.48
C SER A 243 26.56 27.66 -1.95
N ASN A 244 25.86 28.53 -1.20
CA ASN A 244 25.86 28.55 0.27
C ASN A 244 24.52 28.09 0.88
N ILE A 245 23.62 27.52 0.07
CA ILE A 245 22.32 27.03 0.53
C ILE A 245 22.35 25.50 0.59
N VAL A 246 22.08 24.96 1.77
CA VAL A 246 21.88 23.52 1.99
C VAL A 246 20.38 23.23 1.93
N GLY A 247 19.98 22.36 1.01
CA GLY A 247 18.59 22.04 0.76
C GLY A 247 18.34 20.54 0.55
N ASN A 248 17.07 20.20 0.37
CA ASN A 248 16.66 18.87 -0.05
C ASN A 248 16.97 18.65 -1.53
N PRO A 249 17.42 17.46 -1.93
CA PRO A 249 17.64 17.15 -3.34
C PRO A 249 16.31 17.01 -4.10
N PRO A 250 16.30 17.24 -5.42
CA PRO A 250 15.13 16.98 -6.25
C PRO A 250 14.76 15.49 -6.25
N LYS A 251 13.49 15.18 -6.53
CA LYS A 251 13.03 13.80 -6.76
C LYS A 251 13.84 13.18 -7.91
N GLY A 252 14.24 11.93 -7.73
CA GLY A 252 15.09 11.17 -8.66
C GLY A 252 16.59 11.33 -8.44
N CYS A 253 17.03 12.26 -7.59
CA CYS A 253 18.44 12.35 -7.23
C CYS A 253 18.90 11.07 -6.50
N ALA A 254 19.98 10.45 -6.98
CA ALA A 254 20.52 9.22 -6.43
C ALA A 254 22.03 9.33 -6.18
N ILE A 255 22.50 8.76 -5.07
CA ILE A 255 23.90 8.49 -4.78
C ILE A 255 24.13 7.00 -5.00
N LEU A 256 24.94 6.66 -6.00
CA LEU A 256 25.34 5.29 -6.27
C LEU A 256 26.37 4.86 -5.22
N LEU A 257 26.10 3.76 -4.54
CA LEU A 257 27.03 3.14 -3.58
C LEU A 257 27.84 2.02 -4.24
N SER A 258 27.28 1.37 -5.25
CA SER A 258 27.92 0.37 -6.11
C SER A 258 27.08 0.15 -7.37
N GLU A 259 27.53 -0.74 -8.27
CA GLU A 259 26.76 -1.18 -9.45
C GLU A 259 25.40 -1.81 -9.11
N ARG A 260 25.17 -2.22 -7.85
CA ARG A 260 23.93 -2.88 -7.42
C ARG A 260 23.20 -2.16 -6.30
N GLU A 261 23.66 -0.98 -5.90
CA GLU A 261 23.10 -0.30 -4.74
C GLU A 261 23.15 1.22 -4.84
N ALA A 262 22.05 1.88 -4.48
CA ALA A 262 21.95 3.34 -4.45
C ALA A 262 21.09 3.83 -3.29
N VAL A 263 21.31 5.08 -2.89
CA VAL A 263 20.43 5.85 -2.02
C VAL A 263 19.72 6.90 -2.88
N ILE A 264 18.39 6.98 -2.81
CA ILE A 264 17.58 7.78 -3.75
C ILE A 264 16.54 8.67 -3.05
N SER A 265 16.39 9.87 -3.58
CA SER A 265 15.29 10.78 -3.30
C SER A 265 14.05 10.42 -4.12
N THR A 266 12.98 9.93 -3.49
CA THR A 266 11.77 9.47 -4.20
C THR A 266 10.61 10.44 -4.17
N TYR A 267 10.71 11.51 -3.37
CA TYR A 267 9.67 12.51 -3.22
C TYR A 267 10.28 13.88 -2.95
N GLU A 268 9.52 14.93 -3.24
CA GLU A 268 9.97 16.30 -2.95
C GLU A 268 9.60 16.67 -1.51
N VAL A 269 10.53 17.30 -0.80
CA VAL A 269 10.28 17.82 0.55
C VAL A 269 10.44 19.32 0.53
N LYS A 270 9.33 20.03 0.78
CA LYS A 270 9.36 21.47 1.03
C LYS A 270 10.32 21.75 2.17
N GLU A 271 11.16 22.78 2.05
CA GLU A 271 12.21 23.11 3.01
C GLU A 271 11.70 23.25 4.45
N SER A 272 10.46 23.73 4.63
CA SER A 272 9.82 23.87 5.94
C SER A 272 9.43 22.55 6.64
N PHE A 273 9.54 21.40 5.96
CA PHE A 273 9.12 20.08 6.47
C PHE A 273 10.31 19.20 6.90
N GLY A 274 11.51 19.78 6.97
CA GLY A 274 12.73 19.09 7.40
C GLY A 274 13.49 18.41 6.27
N THR A 275 14.36 17.47 6.62
CA THR A 275 15.26 16.80 5.66
C THR A 275 14.61 15.57 5.02
N HIS A 276 14.85 15.39 3.73
CA HIS A 276 14.40 14.24 2.96
C HIS A 276 14.83 12.92 3.63
N ILE A 277 13.96 11.89 3.58
CA ILE A 277 14.27 10.53 4.04
C ILE A 277 14.40 9.60 2.83
N PRO A 278 15.62 9.38 2.31
CA PRO A 278 15.85 8.53 1.15
C PRO A 278 15.36 7.09 1.31
N LEU A 279 15.23 6.42 0.17
CA LEU A 279 15.23 4.97 0.10
C LEU A 279 16.63 4.49 -0.25
N ARG A 280 16.98 3.29 0.19
CA ARG A 280 18.14 2.56 -0.31
C ARG A 280 17.63 1.38 -1.12
N ILE A 281 18.00 1.35 -2.40
CA ILE A 281 17.62 0.32 -3.36
C ILE A 281 18.82 -0.59 -3.56
N LYS A 282 18.63 -1.90 -3.44
CA LYS A 282 19.68 -2.90 -3.67
C LYS A 282 19.17 -4.02 -4.58
N VAL A 283 19.82 -4.20 -5.73
CA VAL A 283 19.59 -5.36 -6.60
C VAL A 283 20.33 -6.56 -6.01
N LEU A 284 19.57 -7.54 -5.53
CA LEU A 284 20.08 -8.75 -4.87
C LEU A 284 20.39 -9.85 -5.88
N TYR A 285 19.57 -9.98 -6.93
CA TYR A 285 19.66 -11.02 -7.93
C TYR A 285 19.05 -10.58 -9.26
N GLY A 286 19.46 -11.23 -10.35
CA GLY A 286 18.96 -11.03 -11.71
C GLY A 286 19.93 -10.20 -12.56
N ASP A 287 19.83 -10.36 -13.88
CA ASP A 287 20.43 -9.42 -14.82
C ASP A 287 19.53 -8.19 -14.91
N TYR A 288 19.60 -7.37 -13.86
CA TYR A 288 18.71 -6.24 -13.68
C TYR A 288 19.51 -4.98 -13.31
N PRO A 289 19.76 -4.09 -14.27
CA PRO A 289 20.56 -2.90 -14.06
C PRO A 289 19.99 -2.01 -12.95
N LEU A 290 20.88 -1.45 -12.11
CA LEU A 290 20.46 -0.62 -10.98
C LEU A 290 19.71 0.65 -11.41
N ASN A 291 20.08 1.26 -12.54
CA ASN A 291 19.38 2.40 -13.12
C ASN A 291 17.92 2.05 -13.47
N GLU A 292 17.70 0.85 -14.02
CA GLU A 292 16.37 0.33 -14.35
C GLU A 292 15.56 0.06 -13.07
N ALA A 293 16.19 -0.53 -12.04
CA ALA A 293 15.57 -0.71 -10.72
C ALA A 293 15.16 0.63 -10.08
N ILE A 294 16.01 1.65 -10.18
CA ILE A 294 15.74 3.01 -9.70
C ILE A 294 14.54 3.63 -10.44
N GLU A 295 14.55 3.59 -11.77
CA GLU A 295 13.52 4.17 -12.61
C GLU A 295 12.15 3.53 -12.32
N ASP A 296 12.11 2.22 -12.22
CA ASP A 296 10.88 1.49 -11.94
C ASP A 296 10.35 1.76 -10.53
N VAL A 297 11.23 1.84 -9.51
CA VAL A 297 10.82 2.26 -8.17
C VAL A 297 10.22 3.67 -8.21
N LEU A 298 10.84 4.63 -8.90
CA LEU A 298 10.31 5.99 -9.05
C LEU A 298 8.95 6.00 -9.75
N ARG A 299 8.79 5.26 -10.85
CA ARG A 299 7.50 5.12 -11.57
C ARG A 299 6.42 4.55 -10.66
N LEU A 300 6.72 3.48 -9.94
CA LEU A 300 5.76 2.82 -9.05
C LEU A 300 5.38 3.68 -7.84
N THR A 301 6.14 4.73 -7.49
CA THR A 301 5.68 5.71 -6.48
C THR A 301 4.43 6.48 -6.92
N LEU A 302 4.20 6.62 -8.24
CA LEU A 302 3.06 7.34 -8.78
C LEU A 302 1.74 6.56 -8.59
N LEU A 303 1.81 5.22 -8.51
CA LEU A 303 0.68 4.31 -8.42
C LEU A 303 0.08 4.17 -6.99
N ASN A 304 0.44 5.06 -6.08
CA ASN A 304 -0.14 5.08 -4.73
C ASN A 304 -1.50 5.83 -4.65
N PHE A 305 -1.98 6.39 -5.76
CA PHE A 305 -3.24 7.14 -5.87
C PHE A 305 -3.44 8.18 -4.76
N SER A 306 -2.37 8.86 -4.36
CA SER A 306 -2.47 10.05 -3.51
C SER A 306 -1.66 11.18 -4.12
N SER A 307 -2.29 12.35 -4.25
CA SER A 307 -1.70 13.50 -4.92
C SER A 307 -0.98 14.44 -3.96
N PHE A 308 -1.35 14.47 -2.67
CA PHE A 308 -0.79 15.45 -1.72
C PHE A 308 -0.20 14.88 -0.42
N THR A 309 -0.19 13.55 -0.25
CA THR A 309 0.66 12.91 0.78
C THR A 309 1.93 12.37 0.11
N LEU A 310 3.08 12.65 0.70
CA LEU A 310 4.38 12.26 0.16
C LEU A 310 4.50 10.73 0.17
N ASN A 311 4.26 10.09 -0.98
CA ASN A 311 4.47 8.65 -1.09
C ASN A 311 5.93 8.37 -1.38
N LYS A 312 6.66 8.17 -0.29
CA LYS A 312 8.06 7.77 -0.32
C LYS A 312 8.26 6.42 -1.01
N LEU A 313 7.33 5.47 -0.81
CA LEU A 313 7.48 4.06 -1.20
C LEU A 313 6.80 3.79 -2.55
N PRO A 314 7.34 2.86 -3.37
CA PRO A 314 6.61 2.36 -4.54
C PRO A 314 5.37 1.59 -4.08
N ALA A 315 4.30 1.62 -4.88
CA ALA A 315 3.02 0.98 -4.57
C ALA A 315 3.17 -0.49 -4.12
N THR A 316 4.10 -1.23 -4.72
CA THR A 316 4.43 -2.62 -4.35
C THR A 316 4.75 -2.78 -2.86
N VAL A 317 5.58 -1.90 -2.30
CA VAL A 317 6.00 -1.98 -0.89
C VAL A 317 5.04 -1.20 0.01
N ALA A 318 4.53 -0.05 -0.45
CA ALA A 318 3.61 0.77 0.31
C ALA A 318 2.32 0.01 0.68
N PHE A 319 1.76 -0.74 -0.26
CA PHE A 319 0.56 -1.53 -0.01
C PHE A 319 0.87 -2.82 0.75
N ALA A 320 2.02 -3.46 0.51
CA ALA A 320 2.42 -4.66 1.24
C ALA A 320 2.54 -4.38 2.75
N ASP A 321 3.28 -3.34 3.13
CA ASP A 321 3.45 -2.90 4.51
C ASP A 321 2.10 -2.56 5.18
N ARG A 322 1.20 -1.93 4.43
CA ARG A 322 -0.11 -1.53 4.96
C ARG A 322 -1.04 -2.74 5.17
N ILE A 323 -1.13 -3.67 4.22
CA ILE A 323 -1.91 -4.91 4.38
C ILE A 323 -1.31 -5.77 5.49
N ALA A 324 0.01 -5.90 5.55
CA ALA A 324 0.70 -6.61 6.62
C ALA A 324 0.33 -6.03 8.00
N TRP A 325 0.29 -4.70 8.12
CA TRP A 325 -0.17 -4.03 9.34
C TRP A 325 -1.62 -4.40 9.69
N TYR A 326 -2.56 -4.37 8.75
CA TYR A 326 -3.95 -4.78 9.03
C TYR A 326 -4.07 -6.27 9.39
N ASN A 327 -3.33 -7.15 8.71
CA ASN A 327 -3.28 -8.59 9.02
C ASN A 327 -2.76 -8.85 10.45
N LEU A 328 -1.74 -8.11 10.90
CA LEU A 328 -1.22 -8.20 12.27
C LEU A 328 -2.29 -7.84 13.30
N HIS A 329 -3.14 -6.85 13.00
CA HIS A 329 -4.23 -6.39 13.86
C HIS A 329 -5.55 -7.16 13.66
N GLY A 330 -5.56 -8.23 12.85
CA GLY A 330 -6.73 -9.09 12.64
C GLY A 330 -7.85 -8.43 11.83
N ILE A 331 -7.50 -7.48 10.96
CA ILE A 331 -8.43 -6.64 10.20
C ILE A 331 -8.27 -6.86 8.69
N GLY A 332 -7.24 -7.59 8.27
CA GLY A 332 -7.06 -7.90 6.87
C GLY A 332 -8.14 -8.85 6.34
N PRO A 333 -8.47 -8.76 5.05
CA PRO A 333 -9.48 -9.61 4.42
C PRO A 333 -9.13 -11.10 4.57
N GLU A 334 -10.06 -11.90 5.08
CA GLU A 334 -9.90 -13.36 5.18
C GLU A 334 -9.86 -13.96 3.77
N ASP A 335 -8.73 -14.59 3.41
CA ASP A 335 -8.52 -15.45 2.22
C ASP A 335 -9.04 -14.93 0.86
N THR A 336 -9.29 -13.64 0.71
CA THR A 336 -9.85 -13.08 -0.52
C THR A 336 -8.79 -12.38 -1.35
N ASP A 337 -8.50 -13.03 -2.47
CA ASP A 337 -7.90 -12.43 -3.65
C ASP A 337 -8.66 -11.15 -4.03
N GLY A 338 -7.98 -10.00 -4.12
CA GLY A 338 -8.66 -8.73 -4.35
C GLY A 338 -7.94 -7.78 -5.30
N ASN A 339 -8.76 -6.98 -5.98
CA ASN A 339 -8.33 -5.85 -6.82
C ASN A 339 -8.68 -4.50 -6.16
N LEU A 340 -9.29 -4.54 -4.98
CA LEU A 340 -9.70 -3.37 -4.22
C LEU A 340 -8.62 -3.02 -3.20
N PHE A 341 -8.27 -1.75 -3.14
CA PHE A 341 -7.33 -1.23 -2.15
C PHE A 341 -8.05 -1.09 -0.83
N PHE A 342 -8.17 -2.17 -0.06
CA PHE A 342 -8.75 -2.19 1.29
C PHE A 342 -7.89 -1.40 2.29
N LEU A 343 -7.67 -0.10 2.08
CA LEU A 343 -6.58 0.63 2.74
C LEU A 343 -6.82 2.14 2.87
#